data_AF-A0A1Q9G789-F1
#
_entry.id   AF-A0A1Q9G789-F1
#
_cell.length_a   1.000
_cell.length_b   1.000
_cell.length_c   1.000
_cell.angle_alpha   90.00
_cell.angle_beta   90.00
_cell.angle_gamma   90.00
#
_symmetry.space_group_name_H-M   'P 1'
#
loop_
_entity.id
_entity.type
_entity.pdbx_description
1 polymer ?
#
loop_
_entity_poly.entity_id
_entity_poly.type
_entity_poly.pdbx_seq_one_letter_code
_entity_poly.pdbx_strand_id
1 'polypeptide(L)'
;MESEYINGGEGMLGAQMEGKTGKGAKYWSTTFDQIEDADTDFKLIANKLGLGDSFDPQKKYTLIIIDTEKSKDLTGVKSISATFENLSKFANEELPADFPKEITDRIMNSNFQDIYAKHYTAANSLDYLEWYSDPIGFNNYLSDTKLTQDTKDYLLKRLIMQRDIGNNKDYTGNGLTMNLIENSSNKYGAVETLNFERKMINLNQLQQANAITYITK
;
A
#
# COMPACT_ATOMS: atom_id res chain seq x y z
N MET A 1 -0.60 8.65 2.10
CA MET A 1 -2.04 8.91 1.90
C MET A 1 -2.17 10.24 1.18
N GLU A 2 -3.09 10.34 0.21
CA GLU A 2 -3.33 11.59 -0.53
C GLU A 2 -4.13 12.60 0.30
N SER A 3 -3.99 13.90 -0.01
CA SER A 3 -4.64 14.97 0.75
C SER A 3 -6.17 14.92 0.72
N GLU A 4 -6.75 14.28 -0.30
CA GLU A 4 -8.21 14.09 -0.42
C GLU A 4 -8.81 13.34 0.78
N TYR A 5 -8.02 12.50 1.45
CA TYR A 5 -8.43 11.76 2.63
C TYR A 5 -8.29 12.56 3.94
N ILE A 6 -7.73 13.77 3.91
CA ILE A 6 -7.54 14.65 5.08
C ILE A 6 -8.59 15.78 5.10
N ASN A 7 -9.48 15.84 4.11
CA ASN A 7 -10.41 16.94 3.83
C ASN A 7 -11.25 17.39 5.05
N GLY A 8 -10.79 18.43 5.77
CA GLY A 8 -11.47 18.98 6.95
C GLY A 8 -11.72 17.98 8.09
N GLY A 9 -11.03 16.83 8.09
CA GLY A 9 -11.24 15.73 9.03
C GLY A 9 -12.47 14.84 8.74
N GLU A 10 -13.18 15.05 7.62
CA GLU A 10 -14.25 14.16 7.15
C GLU A 10 -13.74 12.93 6.40
N GLY A 11 -12.49 12.98 5.92
CA GLY A 11 -11.82 11.82 5.32
C GLY A 11 -11.36 10.79 6.36
N MET A 12 -10.71 9.73 5.90
CA MET A 12 -10.31 8.56 6.71
C MET A 12 -8.79 8.40 6.75
N LEU A 13 -8.29 7.48 7.58
CA LEU A 13 -6.86 7.14 7.65
C LEU A 13 -6.26 6.53 6.37
N GLY A 14 -7.08 6.18 5.38
CA GLY A 14 -6.63 5.60 4.13
C GLY A 14 -7.73 5.47 3.10
N ALA A 15 -7.41 4.78 2.01
CA ALA A 15 -8.38 4.47 0.97
C ALA A 15 -9.51 3.60 1.54
N GLN A 16 -10.74 3.85 1.10
CA GLN A 16 -11.87 3.01 1.51
C GLN A 16 -11.75 1.62 0.91
N MET A 17 -12.04 0.60 1.70
CA MET A 17 -12.12 -0.79 1.27
C MET A 17 -13.37 -1.43 1.89
N GLU A 18 -14.00 -2.31 1.11
CA GLU A 18 -15.09 -3.17 1.56
C GLU A 18 -14.61 -4.61 1.43
N GLY A 19 -14.52 -5.29 2.57
CA GLY A 19 -14.17 -6.71 2.65
C GLY A 19 -15.32 -7.51 3.27
N LYS A 20 -15.19 -8.83 3.28
CA LYS A 20 -16.19 -9.72 3.88
C LYS A 20 -16.55 -9.38 5.33
N THR A 21 -15.59 -8.85 6.10
CA THR A 21 -15.78 -8.63 7.53
C THR A 21 -16.16 -7.19 7.89
N GLY A 22 -16.24 -6.28 6.92
CA GLY A 22 -16.65 -4.89 7.16
C GLY A 22 -16.25 -3.92 6.06
N LYS A 23 -16.51 -2.64 6.32
CA LYS A 23 -16.21 -1.53 5.41
C LYS A 23 -15.57 -0.40 6.20
N GLY A 24 -14.43 0.09 5.73
CA GLY A 24 -13.66 1.13 6.41
C GLY A 24 -12.37 1.48 5.68
N ALA A 25 -11.44 2.10 6.40
CA ALA A 25 -10.16 2.52 5.84
C ALA A 25 -9.17 1.36 5.70
N LYS A 26 -8.38 1.40 4.63
CA LYS A 26 -7.20 0.56 4.42
C LYS A 26 -5.97 1.44 4.21
N TYR A 27 -4.94 1.20 5.01
CA TYR A 27 -3.69 1.96 4.93
C TYR A 27 -2.48 1.11 5.32
N TRP A 28 -1.34 1.53 4.81
CA TRP A 28 -0.03 1.00 5.16
C TRP A 28 0.60 1.93 6.20
N SER A 29 1.21 1.34 7.23
CA SER A 29 1.90 2.10 8.27
C SER A 29 3.12 1.35 8.80
N THR A 30 3.97 2.09 9.50
CA THR A 30 5.10 1.60 10.31
C THR A 30 4.99 2.20 11.71
N THR A 31 5.81 1.72 12.65
CA THR A 31 6.01 2.40 13.93
C THR A 31 6.84 3.67 13.75
N PHE A 32 6.64 4.64 14.66
CA PHE A 32 7.37 5.91 14.65
C PHE A 32 8.88 5.72 14.85
N ASP A 33 9.28 4.80 15.73
CA ASP A 33 10.69 4.49 16.01
C ASP A 33 11.47 4.04 14.76
N GLN A 34 10.80 3.42 13.77
CA GLN A 34 11.45 2.95 12.54
C GLN A 34 11.83 4.09 11.59
N ILE A 35 11.30 5.30 11.79
CA ILE A 35 11.56 6.48 10.94
C ILE A 35 12.26 7.61 11.70
N GLU A 36 12.61 7.41 12.97
CA GLU A 36 13.21 8.43 13.84
C GLU A 36 14.52 8.99 13.26
N ASP A 37 15.37 8.13 12.69
CA ASP A 37 16.63 8.52 12.02
C ASP A 37 16.44 9.39 10.76
N ALA A 38 15.21 9.49 10.24
CA ALA A 38 14.85 10.28 9.06
C ALA A 38 13.88 11.44 9.36
N ASP A 39 13.48 11.65 10.62
CA ASP A 39 12.34 12.49 11.03
C ASP A 39 12.50 14.01 10.76
N THR A 40 13.70 14.42 10.36
CA THR A 40 14.01 15.80 9.99
C THR A 40 13.73 16.14 8.53
N ASP A 41 13.66 15.15 7.63
CA ASP A 41 13.54 15.36 6.17
C ASP A 41 12.46 14.44 5.55
N PHE A 42 11.40 15.06 5.04
CA PHE A 42 10.29 14.34 4.40
C PHE A 42 10.71 13.50 3.19
N LYS A 43 11.73 13.93 2.43
CA LYS A 43 12.27 13.14 1.31
C LYS A 43 12.95 11.87 1.83
N LEU A 44 13.71 11.97 2.92
CA LEU A 44 14.33 10.81 3.55
C LEU A 44 13.28 9.84 4.10
N ILE A 45 12.24 10.35 4.78
CA ILE A 45 11.11 9.52 5.23
C ILE A 45 10.45 8.82 4.04
N ALA A 46 10.13 9.55 2.98
CA ALA A 46 9.49 8.98 1.79
C ALA A 46 10.35 7.87 1.17
N ASN A 47 11.66 8.11 0.98
CA ASN A 47 12.57 7.11 0.43
C ASN A 47 12.74 5.88 1.34
N LYS A 48 12.79 6.08 2.66
CA LYS A 48 12.84 4.98 3.63
C LYS A 48 11.55 4.17 3.63
N LEU A 49 10.42 4.81 3.35
CA LEU A 49 9.11 4.16 3.27
C LEU A 49 8.77 3.60 1.87
N GLY A 50 9.72 3.58 0.93
CA GLY A 50 9.47 3.07 -0.42
C GLY A 50 8.53 3.96 -1.27
N LEU A 51 8.40 5.25 -0.92
CA LEU A 51 7.51 6.23 -1.56
C LEU A 51 8.25 7.22 -2.47
N GLY A 52 9.50 6.94 -2.83
CA GLY A 52 10.39 7.87 -3.55
C GLY A 52 9.79 8.42 -4.85
N ASP A 53 9.20 7.54 -5.67
CA ASP A 53 8.56 7.93 -6.94
C ASP A 53 7.32 8.82 -6.76
N SER A 54 6.73 8.84 -5.55
CA SER A 54 5.51 9.60 -5.22
C SER A 54 5.80 10.88 -4.43
N PHE A 55 7.06 11.13 -4.06
CA PHE A 55 7.44 12.33 -3.33
C PHE A 55 7.53 13.55 -4.26
N ASP A 56 6.78 14.60 -3.92
CA ASP A 56 6.74 15.87 -4.62
C ASP A 56 7.10 16.99 -3.63
N PRO A 57 8.27 17.65 -3.78
CA PRO A 57 8.71 18.69 -2.85
C PRO A 57 7.81 19.93 -2.84
N GLN A 58 6.88 20.08 -3.79
CA GLN A 58 5.92 21.18 -3.83
C GLN A 58 4.63 20.89 -3.06
N LYS A 59 4.39 19.63 -2.67
CA LYS A 59 3.21 19.23 -1.89
C LYS A 59 3.46 19.38 -0.39
N LYS A 60 2.37 19.58 0.35
CA LYS A 60 2.36 19.57 1.81
C LYS A 60 2.06 18.16 2.29
N TYR A 61 2.85 17.70 3.26
CA TYR A 61 2.70 16.39 3.88
C TYR A 61 2.31 16.53 5.35
N THR A 62 1.62 15.53 5.85
CA THR A 62 1.25 15.43 7.27
C THR A 62 1.53 14.01 7.73
N LEU A 63 2.21 13.88 8.86
CA LEU A 63 2.39 12.60 9.53
C LEU A 63 1.25 12.44 10.53
N ILE A 64 0.56 11.30 10.47
CA ILE A 64 -0.49 10.95 11.43
C ILE A 64 0.06 9.84 12.32
N ILE A 65 0.18 10.12 13.61
CA ILE A 65 0.49 9.11 14.62
C ILE A 65 -0.83 8.49 15.07
N ILE A 66 -0.90 7.16 15.04
CA ILE A 66 -2.08 6.38 15.41
C ILE A 66 -1.80 5.67 16.73
N ASP A 67 -2.64 5.92 17.73
CA ASP A 67 -2.72 5.09 18.92
C ASP A 67 -3.51 3.82 18.57
N THR A 68 -2.79 2.73 18.32
CA THR A 68 -3.39 1.47 17.88
C THR A 68 -4.29 0.84 18.93
N GLU A 69 -4.04 1.11 20.22
CA GLU A 69 -4.86 0.58 21.31
C GLU A 69 -6.23 1.27 21.35
N LYS A 70 -6.24 2.61 21.30
CA LYS A 70 -7.49 3.38 21.29
C LYS A 70 -8.27 3.25 19.99
N SER A 71 -7.58 3.20 18.85
CA SER A 71 -8.25 3.10 17.54
C SER A 71 -8.95 1.75 17.36
N LYS A 72 -8.41 0.66 17.94
CA LYS A 72 -8.93 -0.70 17.74
C LYS A 72 -10.42 -0.86 18.02
N ASP A 73 -10.91 -0.35 19.15
CA ASP A 73 -12.33 -0.53 19.52
C ASP A 73 -13.25 0.36 18.67
N LEU A 74 -12.75 1.54 18.28
CA LEU A 74 -13.46 2.49 17.43
C LEU A 74 -13.65 1.96 16.02
N THR A 75 -12.58 1.44 15.41
CA THR A 75 -12.51 1.12 13.98
C THR A 75 -12.66 -0.37 13.68
N GLY A 76 -12.42 -1.23 14.66
CA GLY A 76 -12.30 -2.68 14.44
C GLY A 76 -11.08 -3.05 13.59
N VAL A 77 -10.00 -2.24 13.66
CA VAL A 77 -8.79 -2.46 12.86
C VAL A 77 -8.18 -3.84 13.14
N LYS A 78 -7.74 -4.49 12.06
CA LYS A 78 -6.80 -5.62 12.13
C LYS A 78 -5.57 -5.22 11.36
N SER A 79 -4.44 -5.29 12.04
CA SER A 79 -3.12 -5.02 11.48
C SER A 79 -2.40 -6.34 11.23
N ILE A 80 -1.75 -6.47 10.09
CA ILE A 80 -0.93 -7.63 9.75
C ILE A 80 0.43 -7.16 9.25
N SER A 81 1.48 -7.90 9.59
CA SER A 81 2.80 -7.68 8.98
C SER A 81 2.71 -7.95 7.49
N ALA A 82 3.34 -7.10 6.67
CA ALA A 82 3.16 -7.13 5.22
C ALA A 82 3.97 -8.23 4.51
N THR A 83 3.88 -9.48 4.97
CA THR A 83 4.52 -10.62 4.29
C THR A 83 3.62 -11.20 3.19
N PHE A 84 4.20 -11.90 2.21
CA PHE A 84 3.42 -12.57 1.16
C PHE A 84 2.34 -13.48 1.74
N GLU A 85 2.68 -14.25 2.78
CA GLU A 85 1.76 -15.16 3.47
C GLU A 85 0.59 -14.40 4.10
N ASN A 86 0.88 -13.36 4.89
CA ASN A 86 -0.15 -12.61 5.60
C ASN A 86 -1.07 -11.85 4.65
N LEU A 87 -0.52 -11.20 3.61
CA LEU A 87 -1.33 -10.48 2.63
C LEU A 87 -2.16 -11.45 1.78
N SER A 88 -1.63 -12.63 1.44
CA SER A 88 -2.41 -13.67 0.76
C SER A 88 -3.60 -14.08 1.59
N LYS A 89 -3.36 -14.43 2.86
CA LYS A 89 -4.42 -14.81 3.80
C LYS A 89 -5.46 -13.70 3.96
N PHE A 90 -5.02 -12.46 4.13
CA PHE A 90 -5.91 -11.31 4.21
C PHE A 90 -6.78 -11.15 2.96
N ALA A 91 -6.18 -11.20 1.76
CA ALA A 91 -6.92 -11.08 0.51
C ALA A 91 -7.90 -12.24 0.30
N ASN A 92 -7.51 -13.47 0.68
CA ASN A 92 -8.40 -14.63 0.63
C ASN A 92 -9.57 -14.52 1.60
N GLU A 93 -9.37 -13.94 2.78
CA GLU A 93 -10.41 -13.77 3.80
C GLU A 93 -11.35 -12.62 3.46
N GLU A 94 -10.81 -11.45 3.09
CA GLU A 94 -11.58 -10.22 2.92
C GLU A 94 -12.09 -10.01 1.49
N LEU A 95 -11.36 -10.48 0.48
CA LEU A 95 -11.65 -10.27 -0.95
C LEU A 95 -11.65 -11.59 -1.78
N PRO A 96 -12.28 -12.68 -1.33
CA PRO A 96 -12.16 -14.00 -1.99
C PRO A 96 -12.77 -14.10 -3.38
N ALA A 97 -13.67 -13.19 -3.76
CA ALA A 97 -14.22 -13.15 -5.11
C ALA A 97 -13.14 -12.76 -6.13
N ASP A 98 -12.29 -11.81 -5.76
CA ASP A 98 -11.22 -11.30 -6.62
C ASP A 98 -9.91 -12.07 -6.44
N PHE A 99 -9.63 -12.49 -5.20
CA PHE A 99 -8.38 -13.13 -4.78
C PHE A 99 -8.63 -14.41 -3.99
N PRO A 100 -9.16 -15.47 -4.63
CA PRO A 100 -9.21 -16.79 -4.00
C PRO A 100 -7.79 -17.37 -3.84
N LYS A 101 -7.65 -18.41 -3.02
CA LYS A 101 -6.34 -18.95 -2.62
C LYS A 101 -5.50 -19.38 -3.82
N GLU A 102 -6.12 -19.98 -4.84
CA GLU A 102 -5.46 -20.45 -6.04
C GLU A 102 -4.79 -19.31 -6.82
N ILE A 103 -5.35 -18.10 -6.75
CA ILE A 103 -4.78 -16.89 -7.35
C ILE A 103 -3.62 -16.39 -6.50
N THR A 104 -3.80 -16.22 -5.19
CA THR A 104 -2.75 -15.67 -4.33
C THR A 104 -1.53 -16.59 -4.26
N ASP A 105 -1.71 -17.92 -4.24
CA ASP A 105 -0.62 -18.89 -4.32
C ASP A 105 0.27 -18.69 -5.57
N ARG A 106 -0.30 -18.18 -6.67
CA ARG A 106 0.42 -17.90 -7.92
C ARG A 106 1.15 -16.56 -7.89
N ILE A 107 0.50 -15.51 -7.40
CA ILE A 107 0.96 -14.13 -7.58
C ILE A 107 1.68 -13.53 -6.38
N MET A 108 1.57 -14.15 -5.19
CA MET A 108 2.16 -13.64 -3.93
C MET A 108 3.42 -14.42 -3.56
N ASN A 109 4.46 -14.28 -4.38
CA ASN A 109 5.79 -14.80 -4.11
C ASN A 109 6.86 -13.93 -4.78
N SER A 110 8.12 -14.09 -4.35
CA SER A 110 9.24 -13.27 -4.83
C SER A 110 9.43 -13.35 -6.35
N ASN A 111 9.34 -14.55 -6.94
CA ASN A 111 9.55 -14.74 -8.37
C ASN A 111 8.48 -14.00 -9.19
N PHE A 112 7.21 -14.09 -8.78
CA PHE A 112 6.14 -13.39 -9.46
C PHE A 112 6.22 -11.87 -9.24
N GLN A 113 6.63 -11.43 -8.05
CA GLN A 113 6.85 -10.02 -7.75
C GLN A 113 7.92 -9.40 -8.67
N ASP A 114 9.04 -10.09 -8.91
CA ASP A 114 10.08 -9.61 -9.81
C ASP A 114 9.58 -9.46 -11.25
N ILE A 115 8.80 -10.44 -11.71
CA ILE A 115 8.16 -10.41 -13.04
C ILE A 115 7.17 -9.24 -13.11
N TYR A 116 6.33 -9.08 -12.09
CA TYR A 116 5.35 -8.00 -12.02
C TYR A 116 6.02 -6.63 -12.01
N ALA A 117 7.02 -6.41 -11.15
CA ALA A 117 7.74 -5.15 -11.03
C ALA A 117 8.39 -4.75 -12.35
N LYS A 118 9.01 -5.71 -13.06
CA LYS A 118 9.58 -5.50 -14.39
C LYS A 118 8.53 -5.03 -15.39
N HIS A 119 7.40 -5.74 -15.48
CA HIS A 119 6.36 -5.44 -16.46
C HIS A 119 5.62 -4.14 -16.14
N TYR A 120 5.31 -3.88 -14.86
CA TYR A 120 4.73 -2.62 -14.42
C TYR A 120 5.65 -1.44 -14.75
N THR A 121 6.94 -1.55 -14.42
CA THR A 121 7.92 -0.48 -14.69
C THR A 121 8.02 -0.21 -16.19
N ALA A 122 8.09 -1.26 -17.02
CA ALA A 122 8.11 -1.10 -18.47
C ALA A 122 6.84 -0.45 -19.02
N ALA A 123 5.66 -0.85 -18.55
CA ALA A 123 4.39 -0.23 -18.95
C ALA A 123 4.36 1.26 -18.59
N ASN A 124 4.81 1.61 -17.38
CA ASN A 124 4.87 3.00 -16.91
C ASN A 124 5.89 3.83 -17.72
N SER A 125 7.08 3.31 -17.98
CA SER A 125 8.12 4.01 -18.75
C SER A 125 7.80 4.17 -20.24
N LEU A 126 6.87 3.38 -20.76
CA LEU A 126 6.37 3.47 -22.14
C LEU A 126 5.05 4.26 -22.22
N ASP A 127 4.67 4.95 -21.14
CA ASP A 127 3.47 5.78 -21.04
C ASP A 127 2.14 5.03 -21.34
N TYR A 128 2.09 3.72 -21.07
CA TYR A 128 0.84 2.96 -21.20
C TYR A 128 -0.13 3.22 -20.04
N LEU A 129 0.37 3.63 -18.87
CA LEU A 129 -0.44 3.79 -17.66
C LEU A 129 -0.91 5.23 -17.52
N GLU A 130 -2.21 5.49 -17.60
CA GLU A 130 -2.76 6.83 -17.37
C GLU A 130 -2.76 7.19 -15.87
N TRP A 131 -2.82 6.18 -15.00
CA TRP A 131 -2.79 6.33 -13.55
C TRP A 131 -2.19 5.09 -12.87
N TYR A 132 -1.88 5.21 -11.57
CA TYR A 132 -1.03 4.28 -10.80
C TYR A 132 -1.45 2.81 -10.80
N SER A 133 -2.71 2.47 -11.08
CA SER A 133 -3.13 1.06 -11.17
C SER A 133 -4.10 0.84 -12.32
N ASP A 134 -3.85 1.50 -13.44
CA ASP A 134 -4.65 1.47 -14.67
C ASP A 134 -4.69 0.07 -15.31
N PRO A 135 -5.80 -0.68 -15.18
CA PRO A 135 -5.91 -2.01 -15.76
C PRO A 135 -6.04 -1.99 -17.28
N ILE A 136 -6.58 -0.92 -17.87
CA ILE A 136 -6.78 -0.83 -19.32
C ILE A 136 -5.42 -0.58 -19.98
N GLY A 137 -4.71 0.45 -19.52
CA GLY A 137 -3.36 0.77 -19.96
C GLY A 137 -2.40 -0.42 -19.82
N PHE A 138 -2.41 -1.07 -18.65
CA PHE A 138 -1.57 -2.23 -18.42
C PHE A 138 -1.93 -3.42 -19.32
N ASN A 139 -3.21 -3.67 -19.58
CA ASN A 139 -3.64 -4.72 -20.50
C ASN A 139 -3.23 -4.43 -21.96
N ASN A 140 -3.26 -3.16 -22.37
CA ASN A 140 -2.74 -2.74 -23.69
C ASN A 140 -1.25 -3.04 -23.80
N TYR A 141 -0.46 -2.69 -22.78
CA TYR A 141 0.97 -3.04 -22.71
C TYR A 141 1.18 -4.56 -22.81
N LEU A 142 0.44 -5.34 -22.02
CA LEU A 142 0.57 -6.79 -22.01
C LEU A 142 0.23 -7.40 -23.37
N SER A 143 -0.70 -6.81 -24.12
CA SER A 143 -1.09 -7.26 -25.46
C SER A 143 0.08 -7.21 -26.45
N ASP A 144 0.97 -6.22 -26.31
CA ASP A 144 2.16 -6.06 -27.15
C ASP A 144 3.34 -6.96 -26.76
N THR A 145 3.22 -7.68 -25.63
CA THR A 145 4.23 -8.65 -25.19
C THR A 145 4.03 -10.04 -25.81
N LYS A 146 5.12 -10.81 -25.90
CA LYS A 146 5.12 -12.23 -26.30
C LYS A 146 4.77 -13.21 -25.16
N LEU A 147 4.24 -12.70 -24.03
CA LEU A 147 3.82 -13.55 -22.92
C LEU A 147 2.62 -14.43 -23.29
N THR A 148 2.47 -15.54 -22.56
CA THR A 148 1.25 -16.36 -22.68
C THR A 148 0.04 -15.63 -22.11
N GLN A 149 -1.16 -15.95 -22.58
CA GLN A 149 -2.38 -15.34 -22.05
C GLN A 149 -2.52 -15.57 -20.54
N ASP A 150 -2.24 -16.78 -20.06
CA ASP A 150 -2.25 -17.12 -18.63
C ASP A 150 -1.34 -16.18 -17.80
N THR A 151 -0.12 -15.92 -18.27
CA THR A 151 0.79 -14.97 -17.60
C THR A 151 0.25 -13.53 -17.62
N LYS A 152 -0.36 -13.09 -18.73
CA LYS A 152 -0.96 -11.76 -18.83
C LYS A 152 -2.12 -11.61 -17.84
N ASP A 153 -2.96 -12.62 -17.72
CA ASP A 153 -4.11 -12.63 -16.80
C ASP A 153 -3.65 -12.53 -15.34
N TYR A 154 -2.61 -13.27 -14.94
CA TYR A 154 -2.05 -13.16 -13.58
C TYR A 154 -1.36 -11.81 -13.33
N LEU A 155 -0.68 -11.23 -14.32
CA LEU A 155 -0.08 -9.90 -14.18
C LEU A 155 -1.16 -8.82 -14.00
N LEU A 156 -2.23 -8.89 -14.79
CA LEU A 156 -3.37 -7.98 -14.64
C LEU A 156 -4.04 -8.17 -13.27
N LYS A 157 -4.20 -9.41 -12.82
CA LYS A 157 -4.73 -9.71 -11.48
C LYS A 157 -3.84 -9.15 -10.36
N ARG A 158 -2.51 -9.19 -10.53
CA ARG A 158 -1.55 -8.61 -9.58
C ARG A 158 -1.62 -7.07 -9.53
N LEU A 159 -1.89 -6.41 -10.66
CA LEU A 159 -2.18 -4.97 -10.69
C LEU A 159 -3.50 -4.64 -9.99
N ILE A 160 -4.55 -5.44 -10.20
CA ILE A 160 -5.83 -5.27 -9.49
C ILE A 160 -5.60 -5.43 -7.98
N MET A 161 -4.75 -6.38 -7.55
CA MET A 161 -4.34 -6.49 -6.15
C MET A 161 -3.60 -5.25 -5.66
N GLN A 162 -2.66 -4.70 -6.43
CA GLN A 162 -1.99 -3.43 -6.08
C GLN A 162 -3.02 -2.31 -5.86
N ARG A 163 -4.03 -2.18 -6.72
CA ARG A 163 -5.11 -1.20 -6.56
C ARG A 163 -5.86 -1.43 -5.24
N ASP A 164 -6.31 -2.67 -5.03
CA ASP A 164 -7.26 -2.99 -3.96
C ASP A 164 -6.59 -3.03 -2.58
N ILE A 165 -5.35 -3.54 -2.48
CA ILE A 165 -4.65 -3.69 -1.19
C ILE A 165 -3.37 -2.85 -1.04
N GLY A 166 -2.83 -2.28 -2.12
CA GLY A 166 -1.70 -1.33 -2.06
C GLY A 166 -0.31 -1.95 -2.11
N ASN A 167 -0.18 -3.26 -2.33
CA ASN A 167 1.11 -3.94 -2.45
C ASN A 167 1.73 -3.66 -3.84
N ASN A 168 2.61 -2.68 -3.93
CA ASN A 168 3.03 -2.15 -5.22
C ASN A 168 4.16 -2.93 -5.93
N LYS A 169 4.75 -2.33 -6.98
CA LYS A 169 5.94 -2.88 -7.68
C LYS A 169 7.17 -3.05 -6.77
N ASP A 170 7.29 -2.25 -5.72
CA ASP A 170 8.42 -2.25 -4.79
C ASP A 170 8.17 -3.15 -3.58
N TYR A 171 6.97 -3.71 -3.46
CA TYR A 171 6.60 -4.64 -2.39
C TYR A 171 7.50 -5.86 -2.40
N THR A 172 8.20 -6.12 -1.29
CA THR A 172 9.18 -7.21 -1.19
C THR A 172 8.60 -8.50 -0.61
N GLY A 173 7.44 -8.41 0.06
CA GLY A 173 6.77 -9.52 0.72
C GLY A 173 7.49 -10.16 1.89
N ASN A 174 8.54 -9.51 2.41
CA ASN A 174 9.24 -9.93 3.63
C ASN A 174 8.83 -9.12 4.88
N GLY A 175 7.86 -8.21 4.74
CA GLY A 175 7.40 -7.33 5.81
C GLY A 175 8.20 -6.04 5.98
N LEU A 176 9.15 -5.75 5.09
CA LEU A 176 9.96 -4.52 5.10
C LEU A 176 9.78 -3.73 3.80
N THR A 177 9.76 -2.39 3.91
CA THR A 177 9.85 -1.51 2.74
C THR A 177 11.16 -1.71 2.01
N MET A 178 11.16 -1.46 0.70
CA MET A 178 12.39 -1.25 -0.03
C MET A 178 12.97 0.12 0.34
N ASN A 179 14.26 0.15 0.67
CA ASN A 179 14.95 1.42 0.93
C ASN A 179 15.39 2.05 -0.39
N LEU A 180 14.88 3.25 -0.68
CA LEU A 180 15.17 4.00 -1.89
C LEU A 180 16.19 5.14 -1.66
N ILE A 181 16.83 5.21 -0.49
CA ILE A 181 17.86 6.21 -0.20
C ILE A 181 19.11 5.93 -1.05
N GLU A 182 19.47 6.92 -1.87
CA GLU A 182 20.67 6.85 -2.72
C GLU A 182 21.93 6.57 -1.90
N ASN A 183 22.78 5.67 -2.42
CA ASN A 183 24.05 5.26 -1.79
C ASN A 183 23.91 4.56 -0.42
N SER A 184 22.70 4.18 -0.01
CA SER A 184 22.52 3.31 1.16
C SER A 184 23.02 1.90 0.88
N SER A 185 23.80 1.34 1.80
CA SER A 185 24.16 -0.10 1.79
C SER A 185 23.04 -1.00 2.30
N ASN A 186 22.05 -0.42 3.00
CA ASN A 186 20.89 -1.13 3.51
C ASN A 186 19.77 -1.15 2.47
N LYS A 187 19.35 -2.35 2.07
CA LYS A 187 18.30 -2.59 1.07
C LYS A 187 16.87 -2.42 1.61
N TYR A 188 16.69 -2.46 2.93
CA TYR A 188 15.37 -2.46 3.57
C TYR A 188 15.20 -1.23 4.45
N GLY A 189 14.00 -0.65 4.45
CA GLY A 189 13.68 0.54 5.21
C GLY A 189 13.05 0.22 6.57
N ALA A 190 11.72 0.24 6.62
CA ALA A 190 10.93 0.08 7.84
C ALA A 190 10.05 -1.17 7.80
N VAL A 191 9.64 -1.66 8.97
CA VAL A 191 8.61 -2.71 9.07
C VAL A 191 7.26 -2.18 8.61
N GLU A 192 6.65 -2.88 7.67
CA GLU A 192 5.34 -2.51 7.12
C GLU A 192 4.22 -3.34 7.73
N THR A 193 3.13 -2.65 8.04
CA THR A 193 1.85 -3.26 8.37
C THR A 193 0.77 -2.79 7.40
N LEU A 194 -0.02 -3.75 6.94
CA LEU A 194 -1.31 -3.46 6.31
C LEU A 194 -2.37 -3.40 7.41
N ASN A 195 -3.14 -2.33 7.42
CA ASN A 195 -4.21 -2.08 8.38
C ASN A 195 -5.53 -2.02 7.63
N PHE A 196 -6.53 -2.73 8.13
CA PHE A 196 -7.89 -2.66 7.61
C PHE A 196 -8.89 -2.45 8.75
N GLU A 197 -9.58 -1.33 8.68
CA GLU A 197 -10.67 -0.94 9.56
C GLU A 197 -11.99 -1.50 9.05
N ARG A 198 -12.80 -2.05 9.95
CA ARG A 198 -14.08 -2.69 9.61
C ARG A 198 -15.28 -1.77 9.78
N LYS A 199 -15.01 -0.53 10.21
CA LYS A 199 -16.01 0.51 10.44
C LYS A 199 -15.57 1.78 9.73
N MET A 200 -16.54 2.50 9.20
CA MET A 200 -16.33 3.81 8.58
C MET A 200 -16.19 4.86 9.69
N ILE A 201 -14.95 5.11 10.11
CA ILE A 201 -14.61 6.13 11.10
C ILE A 201 -13.76 7.19 10.41
N ASN A 202 -14.17 8.45 10.52
CA ASN A 202 -13.40 9.56 9.97
C ASN A 202 -12.34 10.07 10.94
N LEU A 203 -11.44 10.88 10.40
CA LEU A 203 -10.32 11.47 11.14
C LEU A 203 -10.78 12.35 12.31
N ASN A 204 -11.88 13.10 12.18
CA ASN A 204 -12.45 13.91 13.25
C ASN A 204 -12.89 13.05 14.45
N GLN A 205 -13.54 11.92 14.20
CA GLN A 205 -13.96 10.98 15.25
C GLN A 205 -12.75 10.37 15.96
N LEU A 206 -11.71 9.98 15.21
CA LEU A 206 -10.47 9.47 15.78
C LEU A 206 -9.75 10.53 16.63
N GLN A 207 -9.73 11.78 16.17
CA GLN A 207 -9.10 12.88 16.90
C GLN A 207 -9.88 13.20 18.19
N GLN A 208 -11.21 13.25 18.15
CA GLN A 208 -12.06 13.48 19.32
C GLN A 208 -11.88 12.38 20.39
N ALA A 209 -11.58 11.16 19.96
CA ALA A 209 -11.26 10.05 20.84
C ALA A 209 -9.78 10.00 21.29
N ASN A 210 -8.96 10.98 20.90
CA ASN A 210 -7.51 11.00 21.12
C ASN A 210 -6.79 9.74 20.61
N ALA A 211 -7.33 9.13 19.53
CA ALA A 211 -6.77 7.95 18.89
C ALA A 211 -5.75 8.30 17.79
N ILE A 212 -5.70 9.56 17.35
CA ILE A 212 -4.70 10.06 16.40
C ILE A 212 -4.12 11.41 16.83
N THR A 213 -2.92 11.71 16.35
CA THR A 213 -2.27 13.02 16.46
C THR A 213 -1.65 13.40 15.13
N TYR A 214 -1.80 14.67 14.73
CA TYR A 214 -1.17 15.21 13.53
C TYR A 214 0.16 15.85 13.87
N ILE A 215 1.18 15.54 13.08
CA ILE A 215 2.44 16.27 13.03
C ILE A 215 2.51 16.97 11.67
N THR A 216 2.40 18.29 11.71
CA THR A 216 2.59 19.18 10.56
C THR A 216 3.86 20.00 10.78
N LYS A 217 4.67 20.15 9.72
CA LYS A 217 5.75 21.15 9.65
C LYS A 217 5.39 22.17 8.59
#